data_AF-A0A2M8KE25-F1
#
_entry.id   AF-A0A2M8KE25-F1
#
_cell.length_a   1.000
_cell.length_b   1.000
_cell.length_c   1.000
_cell.angle_alpha   90.00
_cell.angle_beta   90.00
_cell.angle_gamma   90.00
#
_symmetry.space_group_name_H-M   'P 1'
#
loop_
_entity.id
_entity.type
_entity.pdbx_description
1 polymer ?
#
loop_
_entity_poly.entity_id
_entity_poly.type
_entity_poly.pdbx_seq_one_letter_code
_entity_poly.pdbx_strand_id
1 'polypeptide(L)'
;MEWNKLLSSKIVTYFLILAVMWTSIVTIKRGYSKWLMSKELKKVEDKIKNLGQSNEKLVALIKDMQDPSFLEKEARQKLNLQKEGESVVIVPKEVEDKLQKLATEQAEEKKLEEKRAEPIANWLSWIYYFIGKK
;
A
#
# COMPACT_ATOMS: atom_id res chain seq x y z
N MET A 1 2.43 -71.60 -6.43
CA MET A 1 2.27 -70.62 -7.53
C MET A 1 3.51 -69.74 -7.50
N GLU A 2 4.49 -70.04 -8.35
CA GLU A 2 5.87 -69.55 -8.24
C GLU A 2 6.03 -68.15 -8.86
N TRP A 3 5.47 -67.12 -8.23
CA TRP A 3 5.49 -65.73 -8.72
C TRP A 3 6.91 -65.19 -8.93
N ASN A 4 7.89 -65.70 -8.19
CA ASN A 4 9.28 -65.26 -8.25
C ASN A 4 10.00 -65.64 -9.55
N LYS A 5 9.56 -66.72 -10.23
CA LYS A 5 10.19 -67.17 -11.49
C LYS A 5 9.73 -66.38 -12.71
N LEU A 6 8.52 -65.83 -12.65
CA LEU A 6 7.98 -64.96 -13.70
C LEU A 6 8.62 -63.57 -13.64
N LEU A 7 8.87 -63.04 -12.45
CA LEU A 7 9.50 -61.73 -12.23
C LEU A 7 11.04 -61.73 -12.40
N SER A 8 11.70 -62.88 -12.34
CA SER A 8 13.16 -62.99 -12.51
C SER A 8 13.62 -63.16 -13.97
N SER A 9 12.69 -63.26 -14.92
CA SER A 9 13.03 -63.40 -16.33
C SER A 9 13.44 -62.05 -16.93
N LYS A 10 14.59 -62.00 -17.60
CA LYS A 10 15.11 -60.79 -18.25
C LYS A 10 14.07 -60.16 -19.20
N ILE A 11 13.31 -60.99 -19.93
CA ILE A 11 12.23 -60.54 -20.82
C ILE A 11 11.12 -59.80 -20.05
N VAL A 12 10.69 -60.36 -18.91
CA VAL A 12 9.60 -59.78 -18.13
C VAL A 12 10.05 -58.46 -17.50
N THR A 13 11.30 -58.38 -17.04
CA THR A 13 11.87 -57.11 -16.55
C THR A 13 11.96 -56.05 -17.66
N TYR A 14 12.33 -56.40 -18.89
CA TYR A 14 12.33 -55.44 -20.00
C TYR A 14 10.93 -54.94 -20.33
N PHE A 15 9.92 -55.83 -20.38
CA PHE A 15 8.53 -55.44 -20.59
C PHE A 15 8.00 -54.55 -19.46
N LEU A 16 8.35 -54.84 -18.22
CA LEU A 16 7.98 -54.03 -17.06
C LEU A 16 8.57 -52.61 -17.16
N ILE A 17 9.86 -52.50 -17.50
CA ILE A 17 10.52 -51.20 -17.71
C ILE A 17 9.84 -50.42 -18.83
N LEU A 18 9.50 -51.09 -19.94
CA LEU A 18 8.83 -50.46 -21.07
C LEU A 18 7.42 -49.96 -20.69
N ALA A 19 6.66 -50.73 -19.91
CA ALA A 19 5.35 -50.36 -19.40
C ALA A 19 5.42 -49.18 -18.42
N VAL A 20 6.41 -49.15 -17.53
CA VAL A 20 6.67 -48.02 -16.63
C VAL A 20 7.07 -46.76 -17.41
N MET A 21 7.90 -46.91 -18.45
CA MET A 21 8.31 -45.79 -19.29
C MET A 21 7.12 -45.22 -20.09
N TRP A 22 6.28 -46.10 -20.66
CA TRP A 22 5.06 -45.71 -21.37
C TRP A 22 4.07 -44.95 -20.48
N THR A 23 3.78 -45.50 -19.30
CA THR A 23 2.87 -44.84 -18.33
C THR A 23 3.44 -43.51 -17.83
N SER A 24 4.76 -43.39 -17.65
CA SER A 24 5.44 -42.15 -17.28
C SER A 24 5.29 -41.05 -18.35
N ILE A 25 5.43 -41.40 -19.64
CA ILE A 25 5.28 -40.42 -20.74
C ILE A 25 3.84 -39.88 -20.79
N VAL A 26 2.83 -40.74 -20.60
CA VAL A 26 1.42 -40.35 -20.64
C VAL A 26 1.03 -39.46 -19.45
N THR A 27 1.57 -39.72 -18.26
CA THR A 27 1.28 -38.91 -17.06
C THR A 27 1.93 -37.53 -17.12
N ILE A 28 3.19 -37.44 -17.60
CA ILE A 28 3.89 -36.16 -17.77
C ILE A 28 3.12 -35.24 -18.75
N LYS A 29 2.64 -35.78 -19.88
CA LYS A 29 1.89 -35.01 -20.88
C LYS A 29 0.60 -34.38 -20.31
N ARG A 30 -0.10 -35.08 -19.40
CA ARG A 30 -1.31 -34.57 -18.74
C ARG A 30 -1.01 -33.53 -17.64
N GLY A 31 0.14 -33.64 -16.96
CA GLY A 31 0.56 -32.68 -15.94
C GLY A 31 0.91 -31.30 -16.52
N TYR A 32 1.62 -31.27 -17.66
CA TYR A 32 2.04 -30.02 -18.30
C TYR A 32 0.87 -29.17 -18.82
N SER A 33 -0.16 -29.78 -19.41
CA SER A 33 -1.32 -29.04 -19.93
C SER A 33 -2.13 -28.36 -18.82
N LYS A 34 -2.24 -28.97 -17.63
CA LYS A 34 -2.96 -28.36 -16.49
C LYS A 34 -2.25 -27.10 -15.98
N TRP A 35 -0.92 -27.09 -16.00
CA TRP A 35 -0.15 -25.95 -15.50
C TRP A 35 -0.26 -24.73 -16.43
N LEU A 36 -0.18 -24.94 -17.76
CA LEU A 36 -0.33 -23.88 -18.75
C LEU A 36 -1.73 -23.25 -18.71
N MET A 37 -2.79 -24.06 -18.67
CA MET A 37 -4.17 -23.54 -18.56
C MET A 37 -4.39 -22.76 -17.26
N SER A 38 -3.83 -23.21 -16.13
CA SER A 38 -3.98 -22.51 -14.85
C SER A 38 -3.33 -21.12 -14.85
N LYS A 39 -2.24 -20.94 -15.59
CA LYS A 39 -1.57 -19.64 -15.73
C LYS A 39 -2.37 -18.68 -16.60
N GLU A 40 -2.94 -19.17 -17.69
CA GLU A 40 -3.78 -18.34 -18.56
C GLU A 40 -5.06 -17.91 -17.86
N LEU A 41 -5.72 -18.82 -17.14
CA LEU A 41 -6.87 -18.51 -16.29
C LEU A 41 -6.55 -17.44 -15.25
N LYS A 42 -5.46 -17.61 -14.47
CA LYS A 42 -5.02 -16.60 -13.50
C LYS A 42 -4.73 -15.25 -14.15
N LYS A 43 -4.05 -15.24 -15.30
CA LYS A 43 -3.74 -13.99 -16.02
C LYS A 43 -4.99 -13.27 -16.50
N VAL A 44 -6.01 -14.01 -16.95
CA VAL A 44 -7.30 -13.44 -17.37
C VAL A 44 -8.08 -12.93 -16.15
N GLU A 45 -8.09 -13.68 -15.05
CA GLU A 45 -8.75 -13.29 -13.81
C GLU A 45 -8.12 -12.04 -13.17
N ASP A 46 -6.79 -11.97 -13.14
CA ASP A 46 -6.04 -10.79 -12.70
C ASP A 46 -6.35 -9.56 -13.56
N LYS A 47 -6.49 -9.75 -14.88
CA LYS A 47 -6.90 -8.65 -15.78
C LYS A 47 -8.30 -8.16 -15.48
N ILE A 48 -9.27 -9.06 -15.25
CA ILE A 48 -10.64 -8.69 -14.88
C ILE A 48 -10.65 -7.90 -13.58
N LYS A 49 -9.93 -8.37 -12.56
CA LYS A 49 -9.82 -7.70 -11.27
C LYS A 49 -9.21 -6.30 -11.40
N ASN A 50 -8.12 -6.17 -12.16
CA ASN A 50 -7.46 -4.88 -12.39
C ASN A 50 -8.35 -3.90 -13.17
N LEU A 51 -9.12 -4.39 -14.14
CA LEU A 51 -10.08 -3.56 -14.88
C LEU A 51 -11.20 -3.07 -13.96
N GLY A 52 -11.76 -3.95 -13.12
CA GLY A 52 -12.78 -3.58 -12.14
C GLY A 52 -12.30 -2.49 -11.17
N GLN A 53 -11.11 -2.67 -10.59
CA GLN A 53 -10.51 -1.68 -9.70
C GLN A 53 -10.21 -0.35 -10.40
N SER A 54 -9.75 -0.40 -11.65
CA SER A 54 -9.50 0.81 -12.44
C SER A 54 -10.81 1.56 -12.71
N ASN A 55 -11.87 0.84 -13.04
CA ASN A 55 -13.19 1.42 -13.27
C ASN A 55 -13.74 2.07 -12.00
N GLU A 56 -13.69 1.40 -10.86
CA GLU A 56 -14.12 1.96 -9.57
C GLU A 56 -13.39 3.25 -9.21
N LYS A 57 -12.05 3.27 -9.42
CA LYS A 57 -11.24 4.48 -9.19
C LYS A 57 -11.64 5.62 -10.12
N LEU A 58 -11.87 5.33 -11.40
CA LEU A 58 -12.29 6.34 -12.37
C LEU A 58 -13.67 6.89 -12.05
N VAL A 59 -14.61 6.04 -11.62
CA VAL A 59 -15.94 6.47 -11.17
C VAL A 59 -15.86 7.35 -9.93
N ALA A 60 -15.00 6.99 -8.96
CA ALA A 60 -14.77 7.83 -7.78
C ALA A 60 -14.21 9.21 -8.16
N LEU A 61 -13.20 9.25 -9.04
CA LEU A 61 -12.64 10.51 -9.55
C LEU A 61 -13.69 11.37 -10.26
N ILE A 62 -14.51 10.78 -11.13
CA ILE A 62 -15.58 11.51 -11.83
C ILE A 62 -16.58 12.07 -10.81
N LYS A 63 -16.95 11.28 -9.80
CA LYS A 63 -17.87 11.72 -8.75
C LYS A 63 -17.29 12.89 -7.94
N ASP A 64 -16.01 12.80 -7.57
CA ASP A 64 -15.31 13.86 -6.84
C ASP A 64 -15.22 15.14 -7.69
N MET A 65 -15.00 15.03 -9.00
CA MET A 65 -14.96 16.17 -9.92
C MET A 65 -16.34 16.80 -10.18
N GLN A 66 -17.42 16.01 -10.08
CA GLN A 66 -18.80 16.51 -10.19
C GLN A 66 -19.27 17.21 -8.91
N ASP A 67 -18.56 17.04 -7.79
CA ASP A 67 -18.89 17.74 -6.56
C ASP A 67 -18.62 19.24 -6.71
N PRO A 68 -19.62 20.11 -6.55
CA PRO A 68 -19.45 21.56 -6.66
C PRO A 68 -18.40 22.12 -5.70
N SER A 69 -18.13 21.44 -4.57
CA SER A 69 -17.09 21.83 -3.63
C SER A 69 -15.66 21.59 -4.17
N PHE A 70 -15.46 20.58 -5.02
CA PHE A 70 -14.20 20.35 -5.71
C PHE A 70 -13.96 21.43 -6.77
N LEU A 71 -15.00 21.77 -7.52
CA LEU A 71 -14.95 22.83 -8.54
C LEU A 71 -14.64 24.20 -7.92
N GLU A 72 -15.24 24.51 -6.76
CA GLU A 72 -14.95 25.72 -5.99
C GLU A 72 -13.51 25.74 -5.46
N LYS A 73 -13.00 24.61 -4.98
CA LYS A 73 -11.62 24.49 -4.49
C LYS A 73 -10.60 24.71 -5.61
N GLU A 74 -10.82 24.08 -6.76
CA GLU A 74 -9.97 24.27 -7.95
C GLU A 74 -10.06 25.72 -8.49
N ALA A 75 -11.25 26.32 -8.50
CA ALA A 75 -11.43 27.73 -8.88
C ALA A 75 -10.68 28.69 -7.95
N ARG A 76 -10.73 28.46 -6.64
CA ARG A 76 -9.95 29.23 -5.65
C ARG A 76 -8.45 29.05 -5.83
N GLN A 77 -7.99 27.81 -6.02
CA GLN A 77 -6.56 27.50 -6.09
C GLN A 77 -5.90 27.92 -7.40
N LYS A 78 -6.57 27.72 -8.54
CA LYS A 78 -5.99 27.98 -9.87
C LYS A 78 -6.32 29.35 -10.43
N LEU A 79 -7.49 29.89 -10.09
CA LEU A 79 -7.99 31.12 -10.70
C LEU A 79 -8.09 32.27 -9.69
N ASN A 80 -7.71 32.05 -8.42
CA ASN A 80 -7.89 33.00 -7.31
C ASN A 80 -9.32 33.58 -7.27
N LEU A 81 -10.30 32.79 -7.71
CA LEU A 81 -11.70 33.22 -7.79
C LEU A 81 -12.29 33.32 -6.38
N GLN A 82 -13.04 34.40 -6.15
CA GLN A 82 -13.67 34.73 -4.88
C GLN A 82 -15.19 34.53 -4.98
N LYS A 83 -15.81 34.13 -3.87
CA LYS A 83 -17.27 34.23 -3.73
C LYS A 83 -17.67 35.69 -3.53
N GLU A 84 -18.91 36.03 -3.88
CA GLU A 84 -19.46 37.36 -3.62
C GLU A 84 -19.40 37.65 -2.11
N GLY A 85 -18.61 38.66 -1.71
CA GLY A 85 -18.41 39.06 -0.31
C GLY A 85 -17.08 38.65 0.34
N GLU A 86 -16.19 37.94 -0.37
CA GLU A 86 -14.84 37.61 0.12
C GLU A 86 -13.83 38.70 -0.27
N SER A 87 -12.83 39.01 0.59
CA SER A 87 -11.80 40.02 0.33
C SER A 87 -10.41 39.37 0.40
N VAL A 88 -9.71 39.31 -0.74
CA VAL A 88 -8.33 38.78 -0.80
C VAL A 88 -7.32 39.87 -0.46
N VAL A 89 -6.45 39.56 0.51
CA VAL A 89 -5.32 40.40 0.90
C VAL A 89 -4.04 39.77 0.36
N ILE A 90 -3.32 40.51 -0.49
CA ILE A 90 -2.02 40.08 -1.02
C ILE A 90 -0.95 40.50 -0.01
N VAL A 91 -0.26 39.53 0.58
CA VAL A 91 0.86 39.80 1.50
C VAL A 91 2.15 39.90 0.68
N PRO A 92 2.94 40.98 0.82
CA PRO A 92 4.24 41.09 0.16
C PRO A 92 5.19 39.99 0.64
N LYS A 93 5.96 39.43 -0.29
CA LYS A 93 6.87 38.30 -0.03
C LYS A 93 7.92 38.63 1.05
N GLU A 94 8.35 39.90 1.15
CA GLU A 94 9.29 40.30 2.21
C GLU A 94 8.68 40.21 3.62
N VAL A 95 7.37 40.36 3.75
CA VAL A 95 6.66 40.23 5.03
C VAL A 95 6.49 38.76 5.37
N GLU A 96 6.17 37.92 4.38
CA GLU A 96 6.04 36.47 4.56
C GLU A 96 7.37 35.82 4.98
N ASP A 97 8.47 36.18 4.32
CA ASP A 97 9.81 35.69 4.66
C ASP A 97 10.24 36.12 6.08
N LYS A 98 9.83 37.32 6.53
CA LYS A 98 10.07 37.78 7.91
C LYS A 98 9.23 37.00 8.91
N LEU A 99 7.95 36.77 8.63
CA LEU A 99 7.05 36.01 9.50
C LEU A 99 7.50 34.55 9.65
N GLN A 100 7.96 33.92 8.57
CA GLN A 100 8.49 32.55 8.61
C GLN A 100 9.78 32.45 9.43
N LYS A 101 10.69 33.42 9.32
CA LYS A 101 11.91 33.48 10.13
C LYS A 101 11.60 33.66 11.61
N LEU A 102 10.71 34.59 11.95
CA LEU A 102 10.25 34.82 13.33
C LEU A 102 9.58 33.57 13.93
N ALA A 103 8.77 32.85 13.15
CA ALA A 103 8.14 31.60 13.60
C ALA A 103 9.15 30.47 13.82
N THR A 104 10.20 30.41 12.99
CA THR A 104 11.26 29.40 13.10
C THR A 104 12.15 29.68 14.32
N GLU A 105 12.53 30.93 14.54
CA GLU A 105 13.30 31.38 15.71
C GLU A 105 12.55 31.10 17.02
N GLN A 106 11.25 31.41 17.09
CA GLN A 106 10.42 31.08 18.26
C GLN A 106 10.27 29.58 18.52
N ALA A 107 10.22 28.77 17.45
CA ALA A 107 10.14 27.32 17.58
C ALA A 107 11.47 26.71 18.05
N GLU A 108 12.60 27.27 17.64
CA GLU A 108 13.94 26.88 18.09
C GLU A 108 14.20 27.30 19.54
N GLU A 109 13.78 28.51 19.93
CA GLU A 109 13.84 28.99 21.32
C GLU A 109 13.03 28.10 22.26
N LYS A 110 11.78 27.75 21.90
CA LYS A 110 10.95 26.82 22.69
C LYS A 110 11.56 25.44 22.83
N LYS A 111 12.16 24.90 21.75
CA LYS A 111 12.84 23.59 21.81
C LYS A 111 14.11 23.64 22.66
N LEU A 112 14.81 24.77 22.68
CA LEU A 112 15.99 24.96 23.52
C LEU A 112 15.61 25.11 25.00
N GLU A 113 14.49 25.77 25.28
CA GLU A 113 13.93 25.92 26.62
C GLU A 113 13.40 24.59 27.17
N GLU A 114 12.71 23.79 26.35
CA GLU A 114 12.26 22.43 26.68
C GLU A 114 13.43 21.47 26.95
N LYS A 115 14.54 21.62 26.24
CA LYS A 115 15.78 20.84 26.51
C LYS A 115 16.52 21.29 27.76
N ARG A 116 16.37 22.54 28.19
CA ARG A 116 17.00 23.10 29.40
C ARG A 116 16.17 22.84 30.66
N ALA A 117 14.87 22.61 30.51
CA ALA A 117 14.03 22.10 31.58
C ALA A 117 14.45 20.65 31.87
N GLU A 118 15.08 20.41 33.02
CA GLU A 118 15.38 19.05 33.46
C GLU A 118 14.09 18.24 33.53
N PRO A 119 14.01 17.05 32.89
CA PRO A 119 12.77 16.29 32.83
C PRO A 119 12.44 15.72 34.22
N ILE A 120 11.62 16.45 34.98
CA ILE A 120 11.02 15.92 36.20
C ILE A 120 10.06 14.81 35.78
N ALA A 121 10.23 13.62 36.33
CA ALA A 121 9.34 12.50 36.04
C ALA A 121 7.88 12.89 36.36
N ASN A 122 6.94 12.61 35.46
CA ASN A 122 5.55 13.08 35.54
C ASN A 122 4.89 12.85 36.91
N TRP A 123 5.14 11.70 37.55
CA TRP A 123 4.60 11.36 38.87
C TRP A 123 5.13 12.26 40.00
N LEU A 124 6.37 12.74 39.90
CA LEU A 124 6.95 13.71 40.84
C LEU A 124 6.22 15.06 40.76
N SER A 125 5.84 15.49 39.55
CA SER A 125 5.07 16.73 39.34
C SER A 125 3.71 16.69 40.03
N TRP A 126 3.03 15.54 39.99
CA TRP A 126 1.77 15.33 40.72
C TRP A 126 1.98 15.37 42.23
N ILE A 127 3.05 14.75 42.74
CA ILE A 127 3.38 14.78 44.16
C ILE A 127 3.68 16.22 44.63
N TYR A 128 4.46 17.00 43.88
CA TYR A 128 4.69 18.42 44.21
C TYR A 128 3.40 19.23 44.20
N TYR A 129 2.51 19.00 43.24
CA TYR A 129 1.22 19.67 43.16
C TYR A 129 0.31 19.34 44.35
N PHE A 130 0.29 18.07 44.79
CA PHE A 130 -0.58 17.62 45.89
C PHE A 130 0.01 17.82 47.29
N ILE A 131 1.34 17.84 47.44
CA ILE A 131 2.04 17.95 48.73
C ILE A 131 2.62 19.37 48.93
N GLY A 132 2.37 20.28 47.98
CA GLY A 132 2.85 21.66 47.90
C GLY A 132 3.45 22.22 49.19
N LYS A 133 4.78 22.39 49.19
CA LYS A 133 5.44 23.29 50.13
C LYS A 133 5.34 24.71 49.57
N LYS A 134 4.93 25.62 50.46
CA LYS A 134 4.81 27.08 50.28
C LYS A 134 6.08 27.71 49.70
#